data_AF-G8PMV5-F1
#
_entry.id   AF-G8PMV5-F1
#
_cell.length_a   1.000
_cell.length_b   1.000
_cell.length_c   1.000
_cell.angle_alpha   90.00
_cell.angle_beta   90.00
_cell.angle_gamma   90.00
#
_symmetry.space_group_name_H-M   'P 1'
#
loop_
_entity.id
_entity.type
_entity.pdbx_description
1 polymer ?
#
loop_
_entity_poly.entity_id
_entity_poly.type
_entity_poly.pdbx_seq_one_letter_code
_entity_poly.pdbx_strand_id
1 'polypeptide(L)'
;MSVAEDLIGRMYSSVILGQDLGQAFEGLAAANRDVLFGVQVQCYLNNDYYYMSFQNAEEGMAQDMDEAGSCNPFPPLAAIIPFQSVLYSERYIAPEMVKRSEFYERVLSKRNTFDRSRGFLMHRKDGDAAIVAFTMPDDFVGKEDLFLCDTLERIRPHFQRAFSLALELRQREQKAYLGAHWLERIPSAAMVLDRGLHVAVANAEAERMFRSSDLIDVDCRGELSTRSHSQRKLLEDTAANVRLNKRPIGPLALHGEFMPGALFAMTPIRVLERSPAYLDCFVPADEAVLAIVIDPSSLSVAPVTYLQECMDVSKREAELIQNLVVGLSVRETADKMQISYNTARNHLARITDRVSLGSQSELVRLASDLSARIPR
;
A
#
# COMPACT_ATOMS: atom_id res chain seq x y z
N MET A 1 39.36 -6.99 -8.09
CA MET A 1 37.89 -7.05 -8.31
C MET A 1 37.61 -6.28 -9.58
N SER A 2 36.96 -6.87 -10.57
CA SER A 2 36.67 -6.16 -11.82
C SER A 2 35.61 -5.07 -11.58
N VAL A 3 35.63 -3.97 -12.34
CA VAL A 3 34.67 -2.85 -12.20
C VAL A 3 33.22 -3.36 -12.25
N ALA A 4 32.93 -4.33 -13.11
CA ALA A 4 31.63 -5.00 -13.19
C ALA A 4 31.24 -5.75 -11.90
N GLU A 5 32.18 -6.43 -11.22
CA GLU A 5 31.89 -7.15 -9.98
C GLU A 5 31.54 -6.21 -8.82
N ASP A 6 32.27 -5.09 -8.70
CA ASP A 6 31.96 -4.06 -7.69
C ASP A 6 30.57 -3.47 -7.92
N LEU A 7 30.26 -3.15 -9.18
CA LEU A 7 29.00 -2.54 -9.57
C LEU A 7 27.80 -3.47 -9.34
N ILE A 8 27.97 -4.77 -9.63
CA ILE A 8 26.97 -5.80 -9.31
C ILE A 8 26.76 -5.86 -7.79
N GLY A 9 27.83 -5.93 -7.00
CA GLY A 9 27.74 -5.99 -5.53
C GLY A 9 27.00 -4.79 -4.93
N ARG A 10 27.35 -3.57 -5.35
CA ARG A 10 26.67 -2.35 -4.92
C ARG A 10 25.21 -2.35 -5.32
N MET A 11 24.88 -2.79 -6.53
CA MET A 11 23.50 -2.82 -7.01
C MET A 11 22.60 -3.75 -6.18
N TYR A 12 23.05 -4.97 -5.87
CA TYR A 12 22.30 -5.86 -4.98
C TYR A 12 22.15 -5.25 -3.58
N SER A 13 23.19 -4.59 -3.06
CA SER A 13 23.10 -3.87 -1.79
C SER A 13 22.08 -2.73 -1.84
N SER A 14 22.09 -1.90 -2.88
CA SER A 14 21.14 -0.79 -3.03
C SER A 14 19.70 -1.27 -3.14
N VAL A 15 19.46 -2.37 -3.86
CA VAL A 15 18.13 -2.99 -3.95
C VAL A 15 17.67 -3.53 -2.60
N ILE A 16 18.52 -4.28 -1.90
CA ILE A 16 18.18 -4.89 -0.60
C ILE A 16 17.94 -3.82 0.47
N LEU A 17 18.74 -2.76 0.46
CA LEU A 17 18.65 -1.67 1.44
C LEU A 17 17.64 -0.58 1.03
N GLY A 18 16.97 -0.72 -0.13
CA GLY A 18 16.04 0.28 -0.64
C GLY A 18 16.68 1.64 -0.93
N GLN A 19 17.98 1.67 -1.18
CA GLN A 19 18.76 2.88 -1.46
C GLN A 19 18.62 3.31 -2.93
N ASP A 20 19.09 4.52 -3.21
CA ASP A 20 19.14 5.08 -4.55
C ASP A 20 19.97 4.19 -5.50
N LEU A 21 19.38 3.79 -6.63
CA LEU A 21 20.04 2.91 -7.60
C LEU A 21 21.20 3.59 -8.34
N GLY A 22 21.19 4.92 -8.45
CA GLY A 22 22.25 5.69 -9.06
C GLY A 22 23.58 5.61 -8.30
N GLN A 23 23.55 5.35 -6.98
CA GLN A 23 24.76 5.17 -6.17
C GLN A 23 25.60 3.96 -6.61
N ALA A 24 24.98 2.95 -7.23
CA ALA A 24 25.71 1.80 -7.77
C ALA A 24 26.71 2.20 -8.87
N PHE A 25 26.50 3.35 -9.52
CA PHE A 25 27.33 3.83 -10.63
C PHE A 25 28.41 4.83 -10.24
N GLU A 26 28.50 5.27 -8.97
CA GLU A 26 29.47 6.30 -8.53
C GLU A 26 30.91 6.01 -8.97
N GLY A 27 31.36 4.76 -8.81
CA GLY A 27 32.73 4.37 -9.20
C GLY A 27 32.97 4.45 -10.71
N LEU A 28 31.97 4.07 -11.52
CA LEU A 28 32.06 4.13 -12.98
C LEU A 28 31.93 5.57 -13.49
N ALA A 29 31.08 6.38 -12.85
CA ALA A 29 30.90 7.79 -13.14
C ALA A 29 32.17 8.59 -12.84
N ALA A 30 32.84 8.30 -11.72
CA ALA A 30 34.11 8.93 -11.37
C ALA A 30 35.23 8.67 -12.41
N ALA A 31 35.19 7.51 -13.07
CA ALA A 31 36.14 7.13 -14.12
C ALA A 31 35.81 7.74 -15.50
N ASN A 32 34.58 8.21 -15.73
CA ASN A 32 34.11 8.74 -17.02
C ASN A 32 33.37 10.06 -16.81
N ARG A 33 34.11 11.12 -16.48
CA ARG A 33 33.51 12.42 -16.07
C ARG A 33 32.72 13.11 -17.19
N ASP A 34 33.01 12.78 -18.43
CA ASP A 34 32.38 13.37 -19.61
C ASP A 34 31.10 12.63 -20.02
N VAL A 35 30.76 11.54 -19.34
CA VAL A 35 29.53 10.77 -19.57
C VAL A 35 28.54 11.07 -18.47
N LEU A 36 27.29 11.38 -18.85
CA LEU A 36 26.16 11.51 -17.95
C LEU A 36 25.57 10.13 -17.68
N PHE A 37 25.48 9.75 -16.41
CA PHE A 37 24.88 8.48 -15.99
C PHE A 37 23.51 8.78 -15.40
N GLY A 38 22.49 8.04 -15.80
CA GLY A 38 21.12 8.19 -15.32
C GLY A 38 20.46 6.86 -15.03
N VAL A 39 19.79 6.77 -13.89
CA VAL A 39 18.77 5.76 -13.62
C VAL A 39 17.42 6.47 -13.63
N GLN A 40 16.52 6.01 -14.48
CA GLN A 40 15.23 6.66 -14.71
C GLN A 40 14.12 5.62 -14.64
N VAL A 41 13.00 6.00 -14.03
CA VAL A 41 11.75 5.28 -14.10
C VAL A 41 10.70 6.23 -14.62
N GLN A 42 10.02 5.84 -15.69
CA GLN A 42 9.21 6.76 -16.48
C GLN A 42 8.11 6.04 -17.26
N CYS A 43 7.05 6.77 -17.59
CA CYS A 43 6.11 6.39 -18.63
C CYS A 43 6.63 6.85 -19.99
N TYR A 44 6.94 5.91 -20.87
CA TYR A 44 7.50 6.22 -22.19
C TYR A 44 6.43 6.56 -23.25
N LEU A 45 5.14 6.51 -22.87
CA LEU A 45 4.04 6.92 -23.75
C LEU A 45 3.80 8.44 -23.70
N ASN A 46 3.93 9.03 -22.51
CA ASN A 46 3.70 10.46 -22.28
C ASN A 46 4.97 11.22 -21.88
N ASN A 47 6.09 10.52 -21.70
CA ASN A 47 7.38 11.03 -21.22
C ASN A 47 7.34 11.63 -19.80
N ASP A 48 6.52 11.05 -18.91
CA ASP A 48 6.47 11.45 -17.50
C ASP A 48 7.51 10.68 -16.69
N TYR A 49 8.29 11.37 -15.84
CA TYR A 49 9.27 10.73 -14.96
C TYR A 49 8.70 10.51 -13.56
N TYR A 50 8.88 9.29 -13.03
CA TYR A 50 8.52 8.92 -11.66
C TYR A 50 9.72 8.94 -10.73
N TYR A 51 10.91 8.68 -11.27
CA TYR A 51 12.16 8.68 -10.53
C TYR A 51 13.32 9.01 -11.47
N MET A 52 14.25 9.84 -11.00
CA MET A 52 15.48 10.17 -11.68
C MET A 52 16.63 10.24 -10.67
N SER A 53 17.74 9.58 -10.98
CA SER A 53 18.99 9.70 -10.25
C SER A 53 20.12 9.78 -11.25
N PHE A 54 20.97 10.81 -11.10
CA PHE A 54 22.04 11.09 -12.05
C PHE A 54 23.41 11.14 -11.37
N GLN A 55 24.45 10.72 -12.10
CA GLN A 55 25.85 10.97 -11.78
C GLN A 55 26.48 11.76 -12.92
N ASN A 56 27.43 12.64 -12.59
CA ASN A 56 28.02 13.62 -13.51
C ASN A 56 27.00 14.60 -14.14
N ALA A 57 25.86 14.82 -13.48
CA ALA A 57 24.88 15.83 -13.85
C ALA A 57 25.25 17.21 -13.29
N GLU A 58 24.78 18.26 -13.96
CA GLU A 58 24.82 19.61 -13.42
C GLU A 58 23.75 19.83 -12.35
N GLU A 59 23.98 20.83 -11.49
CA GLU A 59 22.97 21.29 -10.56
C GLU A 59 21.74 21.80 -11.35
N GLY A 60 20.55 21.31 -11.00
CA GLY A 60 19.31 21.65 -11.72
C GLY A 60 18.99 20.78 -12.95
N MET A 61 19.90 19.91 -13.40
CA MET A 61 19.65 19.06 -14.59
C MET A 61 18.42 18.15 -14.45
N ALA A 62 18.14 17.65 -13.23
CA ALA A 62 16.95 16.85 -12.98
C ALA A 62 15.65 17.66 -13.18
N GLN A 63 15.66 18.95 -12.82
CA GLN A 63 14.53 19.84 -13.05
C GLN A 63 14.40 20.17 -14.55
N ASP A 64 15.51 20.45 -15.23
CA ASP A 64 15.51 20.67 -16.69
C ASP A 64 14.97 19.45 -17.45
N MET A 65 15.36 18.24 -17.03
CA MET A 65 14.88 16.97 -17.57
C MET A 65 13.36 16.81 -17.41
N ASP A 66 12.84 17.17 -16.24
CA ASP A 66 11.40 17.10 -15.93
C ASP A 66 10.61 18.11 -16.77
N GLU A 67 11.04 19.38 -16.77
CA GLU A 67 10.39 20.46 -17.53
C GLU A 67 10.43 20.23 -19.05
N ALA A 68 11.50 19.62 -19.56
CA ALA A 68 11.66 19.29 -20.97
C ALA A 68 11.25 17.84 -21.31
N GLY A 69 10.64 17.09 -20.38
CA GLY A 69 10.32 15.68 -20.56
C GLY A 69 9.46 15.40 -21.80
N SER A 70 8.43 16.22 -22.00
CA SER A 70 7.50 16.11 -23.15
C SER A 70 8.18 16.18 -24.52
N CYS A 71 9.34 16.85 -24.64
CA CYS A 71 10.09 16.93 -25.89
C CYS A 71 11.33 16.02 -25.94
N ASN A 72 11.59 15.21 -24.90
CA ASN A 72 12.70 14.26 -24.89
C ASN A 72 12.50 13.17 -25.96
N PRO A 73 13.45 12.99 -26.91
CA PRO A 73 13.31 12.01 -27.98
C PRO A 73 13.67 10.58 -27.55
N PHE A 74 14.30 10.36 -26.39
CA PHE A 74 14.78 9.04 -25.96
C PHE A 74 13.71 8.12 -25.33
N PRO A 75 12.80 8.57 -24.45
CA PRO A 75 11.83 7.71 -23.80
C PRO A 75 11.03 6.81 -24.74
N PRO A 76 10.50 7.28 -25.89
CA PRO A 76 9.72 6.44 -26.79
C PRO A 76 10.48 5.21 -27.33
N LEU A 77 11.82 5.25 -27.34
CA LEU A 77 12.62 4.09 -27.75
C LEU A 77 12.37 2.87 -26.85
N ALA A 78 12.02 3.09 -25.56
CA ALA A 78 11.71 2.01 -24.64
C ALA A 78 10.55 1.11 -25.11
N ALA A 79 9.68 1.59 -26.00
CA ALA A 79 8.61 0.78 -26.59
C ALA A 79 9.11 -0.29 -27.57
N ILE A 80 10.20 -0.01 -28.30
CA ILE A 80 10.67 -0.81 -29.45
C ILE A 80 11.96 -1.59 -29.17
N ILE A 81 12.76 -1.16 -28.19
CA ILE A 81 14.05 -1.79 -27.90
C ILE A 81 13.84 -3.23 -27.35
N PRO A 82 14.64 -4.21 -27.79
CA PRO A 82 14.65 -5.53 -27.18
C PRO A 82 15.13 -5.48 -25.73
N PHE A 83 14.36 -6.10 -24.83
CA PHE A 83 14.68 -6.12 -23.39
C PHE A 83 16.05 -6.79 -23.10
N GLN A 84 16.52 -7.67 -23.97
CA GLN A 84 17.76 -8.44 -23.77
C GLN A 84 19.00 -7.83 -24.45
N SER A 85 18.97 -6.57 -24.87
CA SER A 85 20.09 -5.92 -25.55
C SER A 85 20.44 -4.59 -24.92
N VAL A 86 21.71 -4.19 -25.03
CA VAL A 86 22.09 -2.79 -24.83
C VAL A 86 21.48 -1.92 -25.93
N LEU A 87 20.89 -0.80 -25.52
CA LEU A 87 20.42 0.29 -26.36
C LEU A 87 21.60 1.08 -26.92
N TYR A 88 21.51 1.40 -28.21
CA TYR A 88 22.34 2.36 -28.92
C TYR A 88 21.39 3.37 -29.58
N SER A 89 21.19 4.55 -28.98
CA SER A 89 20.19 5.51 -29.47
C SER A 89 20.43 5.90 -30.92
N GLU A 90 21.70 5.98 -31.34
CA GLU A 90 22.13 6.34 -32.69
C GLU A 90 21.64 5.37 -33.78
N ARG A 91 21.23 4.15 -33.41
CA ARG A 91 20.62 3.19 -34.34
C ARG A 91 19.15 3.49 -34.64
N TYR A 92 18.51 4.34 -33.83
CA TYR A 92 17.09 4.69 -33.93
C TYR A 92 16.89 6.17 -34.22
N ILE A 93 17.74 7.04 -33.68
CA ILE A 93 17.69 8.49 -33.82
C ILE A 93 19.07 8.95 -34.23
N ALA A 94 19.20 9.55 -35.42
CA ALA A 94 20.47 10.10 -35.85
C ALA A 94 20.96 11.20 -34.86
N PRO A 95 22.24 11.24 -34.46
CA PRO A 95 22.75 12.24 -33.53
C PRO A 95 22.44 13.69 -33.93
N GLU A 96 22.45 13.98 -35.24
CA GLU A 96 22.08 15.30 -35.77
C GLU A 96 20.62 15.69 -35.53
N MET A 97 19.71 14.71 -35.45
CA MET A 97 18.33 14.96 -35.08
C MET A 97 18.20 15.29 -33.59
N VAL A 98 19.02 14.65 -32.74
CA VAL A 98 19.09 14.98 -31.31
C VAL A 98 19.59 16.41 -31.15
N LYS A 99 20.70 16.78 -31.79
CA LYS A 99 21.29 18.14 -31.73
C LYS A 99 20.34 19.26 -32.20
N ARG A 100 19.37 18.94 -33.08
CA ARG A 100 18.34 19.89 -33.58
C ARG A 100 17.06 19.93 -32.73
N SER A 101 16.95 19.07 -31.72
CA SER A 101 15.74 19.00 -30.89
C SER A 101 15.72 20.12 -29.85
N GLU A 102 14.52 20.57 -29.49
CA GLU A 102 14.31 21.50 -28.39
C GLU A 102 14.86 20.95 -27.06
N PHE A 103 14.75 19.64 -26.86
CA PHE A 103 15.31 18.96 -25.69
C PHE A 103 16.84 19.12 -25.60
N TYR A 104 17.54 19.08 -26.73
CA TYR A 104 18.98 19.27 -26.73
C TYR A 104 19.37 20.67 -26.29
N GLU A 105 18.72 21.70 -26.82
CA GLU A 105 18.97 23.10 -26.42
C GLU A 105 18.73 23.30 -24.92
N ARG A 106 17.61 22.78 -24.41
CA ARG A 106 17.19 22.96 -23.01
C ARG A 106 18.00 22.17 -21.99
N VAL A 107 18.45 20.96 -22.35
CA VAL A 107 19.03 20.00 -21.39
C VAL A 107 20.45 19.57 -21.77
N LEU A 108 20.65 19.08 -22.99
CA LEU A 108 21.89 18.36 -23.37
C LEU A 108 23.05 19.29 -23.79
N SER A 109 22.74 20.52 -24.21
CA SER A 109 23.73 21.50 -24.70
C SER A 109 24.55 22.15 -23.56
N LYS A 110 24.08 22.06 -22.31
CA LYS A 110 24.58 22.85 -21.18
C LYS A 110 25.98 22.47 -20.72
N ARG A 111 26.48 21.24 -20.95
CA ARG A 111 27.84 20.88 -20.51
C ARG A 111 28.74 20.05 -21.42
N ASN A 112 28.25 19.10 -22.22
CA ASN A 112 29.16 18.19 -22.95
C ASN A 112 28.61 17.78 -24.31
N THR A 113 27.93 18.69 -25.04
CA THR A 113 27.43 18.45 -26.42
C THR A 113 26.87 17.03 -26.64
N PHE A 114 26.03 16.58 -25.71
CA PHE A 114 25.58 15.19 -25.63
C PHE A 114 24.67 14.84 -26.81
N ASP A 115 25.01 13.83 -27.59
CA ASP A 115 24.30 13.54 -28.85
C ASP A 115 23.77 12.12 -29.00
N ARG A 116 24.19 11.23 -28.10
CA ARG A 116 23.76 9.83 -28.07
C ARG A 116 23.64 9.33 -26.64
N SER A 117 22.84 8.28 -26.48
CA SER A 117 22.67 7.57 -25.23
C SER A 117 22.74 6.06 -25.45
N ARG A 118 23.42 5.39 -24.53
CA ARG A 118 23.51 3.94 -24.44
C ARG A 118 22.96 3.47 -23.12
N GLY A 119 22.47 2.25 -23.05
CA GLY A 119 21.82 1.83 -21.83
C GLY A 119 21.14 0.48 -21.92
N PHE A 120 20.33 0.16 -20.94
CA PHE A 120 19.51 -1.04 -20.99
C PHE A 120 18.26 -0.89 -20.13
N LEU A 121 17.24 -1.67 -20.48
CA LEU A 121 16.02 -1.79 -19.70
C LEU A 121 16.27 -2.70 -18.50
N MET A 122 15.96 -2.23 -17.29
CA MET A 122 15.87 -3.06 -16.09
C MET A 122 14.50 -3.74 -16.00
N HIS A 123 13.44 -3.01 -16.35
CA HIS A 123 12.07 -3.52 -16.35
C HIS A 123 11.20 -2.73 -17.34
N ARG A 124 10.15 -3.36 -17.87
CA ARG A 124 9.16 -2.73 -18.75
C ARG A 124 7.79 -3.37 -18.57
N LYS A 125 6.76 -2.57 -18.32
CA LYS A 125 5.39 -3.05 -18.09
C LYS A 125 4.38 -1.94 -18.40
N ASP A 126 3.33 -2.26 -19.16
CA ASP A 126 2.13 -1.42 -19.35
C ASP A 126 2.34 0.06 -19.75
N GLY A 127 3.42 0.37 -20.47
CA GLY A 127 3.76 1.76 -20.85
C GLY A 127 4.85 2.41 -19.99
N ASP A 128 5.27 1.74 -18.92
CA ASP A 128 6.31 2.17 -18.01
C ASP A 128 7.60 1.39 -18.21
N ALA A 129 8.75 2.05 -17.99
CA ALA A 129 10.06 1.45 -18.08
C ALA A 129 11.02 1.98 -17.02
N ALA A 130 11.85 1.08 -16.50
CA ALA A 130 13.01 1.38 -15.68
C ALA A 130 14.26 1.22 -16.53
N ILE A 131 15.04 2.28 -16.68
CA ILE A 131 16.13 2.39 -17.65
C ILE A 131 17.40 2.84 -16.93
N VAL A 132 18.52 2.22 -17.30
CA VAL A 132 19.85 2.79 -17.04
C VAL A 132 20.34 3.39 -18.34
N ALA A 133 20.72 4.65 -18.33
CA ALA A 133 21.16 5.43 -19.48
C ALA A 133 22.54 6.06 -19.22
N PHE A 134 23.35 6.09 -20.26
CA PHE A 134 24.70 6.63 -20.32
C PHE A 134 24.73 7.52 -21.54
N THR A 135 24.69 8.83 -21.32
CA THR A 135 24.61 9.82 -22.37
C THR A 135 25.98 10.46 -22.56
N MET A 136 26.48 10.45 -23.79
CA MET A 136 27.87 10.81 -24.09
C MET A 136 28.02 11.83 -25.23
N PRO A 137 29.11 12.62 -25.23
CA PRO A 137 29.46 13.57 -26.29
C PRO A 137 29.80 12.86 -27.61
N ASP A 138 29.91 13.65 -28.69
CA ASP A 138 30.29 13.13 -30.00
C ASP A 138 31.67 12.47 -30.03
N ASP A 139 32.64 13.02 -29.29
CA ASP A 139 34.03 12.57 -29.19
C ASP A 139 34.28 11.36 -28.27
N PHE A 140 33.27 10.87 -27.54
CA PHE A 140 33.39 9.66 -26.72
C PHE A 140 33.42 8.39 -27.58
N VAL A 141 34.58 8.09 -28.17
CA VAL A 141 34.76 7.01 -29.15
C VAL A 141 35.96 6.11 -28.84
N GLY A 142 36.09 5.00 -29.55
CA GLY A 142 37.27 4.14 -29.47
C GLY A 142 37.23 3.18 -28.27
N LYS A 143 38.34 3.09 -27.53
CA LYS A 143 38.52 2.04 -26.50
C LYS A 143 37.61 2.24 -25.28
N GLU A 144 37.38 3.48 -24.88
CA GLU A 144 36.53 3.83 -23.73
C GLU A 144 35.07 3.47 -24.02
N ASP A 145 34.64 3.76 -25.24
CA ASP A 145 33.31 3.44 -25.75
C ASP A 145 33.04 1.93 -25.81
N LEU A 146 33.99 1.16 -26.33
CA LEU A 146 33.92 -0.30 -26.36
C LEU A 146 33.91 -0.90 -24.95
N PHE A 147 34.78 -0.38 -24.06
CA PHE A 147 34.85 -0.84 -22.67
C PHE A 147 33.54 -0.60 -21.92
N LEU A 148 32.91 0.56 -22.12
CA LEU A 148 31.60 0.86 -21.54
C LEU A 148 30.56 -0.13 -22.04
N CYS A 149 30.46 -0.35 -23.36
CA CYS A 149 29.51 -1.31 -23.93
C CYS A 149 29.67 -2.74 -23.42
N ASP A 150 30.90 -3.25 -23.37
CA ASP A 150 31.17 -4.59 -22.83
C ASP A 150 30.78 -4.67 -21.35
N THR A 151 31.02 -3.59 -20.60
CA THR A 151 30.58 -3.49 -19.20
C THR A 151 29.06 -3.51 -19.10
N LEU A 152 28.34 -2.75 -19.93
CA LEU A 152 26.87 -2.71 -19.95
C LEU A 152 26.27 -4.08 -20.26
N GLU A 153 26.77 -4.78 -21.27
CA GLU A 153 26.30 -6.13 -21.61
C GLU A 153 26.55 -7.12 -20.46
N ARG A 154 27.68 -6.98 -19.76
CA ARG A 154 28.01 -7.84 -18.61
C ARG A 154 27.12 -7.57 -17.40
N ILE A 155 26.82 -6.31 -17.07
CA ILE A 155 26.05 -5.95 -15.86
C ILE A 155 24.53 -6.06 -16.06
N ARG A 156 24.03 -5.82 -17.28
CA ARG A 156 22.60 -5.82 -17.62
C ARG A 156 21.81 -7.00 -17.04
N PRO A 157 22.19 -8.27 -17.25
CA PRO A 157 21.40 -9.39 -16.73
C PRO A 157 21.35 -9.43 -15.20
N HIS A 158 22.37 -8.89 -14.51
CA HIS A 158 22.37 -8.79 -13.05
C HIS A 158 21.41 -7.70 -12.57
N PHE A 159 21.40 -6.56 -13.26
CA PHE A 159 20.48 -5.46 -12.94
C PHE A 159 19.02 -5.85 -13.15
N GLN A 160 18.72 -6.53 -14.27
CA GLN A 160 17.38 -7.05 -14.54
C GLN A 160 16.94 -8.03 -13.45
N ARG A 161 17.83 -8.96 -13.05
CA ARG A 161 17.52 -9.95 -11.99
C ARG A 161 17.27 -9.31 -10.64
N ALA A 162 18.12 -8.40 -10.20
CA ALA A 162 17.92 -7.79 -8.88
C ALA A 162 16.73 -6.84 -8.87
N PHE A 163 16.42 -6.13 -9.97
CA PHE A 163 15.19 -5.35 -10.08
C PHE A 163 13.95 -6.26 -10.01
N SER A 164 13.93 -7.39 -10.72
CA SER A 164 12.85 -8.38 -10.61
C SER A 164 12.72 -8.94 -9.19
N LEU A 165 13.83 -9.24 -8.51
CA LEU A 165 13.82 -9.69 -7.12
C LEU A 165 13.25 -8.62 -6.18
N ALA A 166 13.62 -7.35 -6.37
CA ALA A 166 13.08 -6.22 -5.62
C ALA A 166 11.55 -6.16 -5.74
N LEU A 167 11.04 -6.25 -6.97
CA LEU A 167 9.61 -6.26 -7.25
C LEU A 167 8.91 -7.44 -6.58
N GLU A 168 9.49 -8.63 -6.67
CA GLU A 168 8.91 -9.83 -6.06
C GLU A 168 8.88 -9.74 -4.53
N LEU A 169 9.97 -9.27 -3.90
CA LEU A 169 10.03 -9.07 -2.46
C LEU A 169 8.97 -8.06 -2.01
N ARG A 170 8.83 -6.93 -2.73
CA ARG A 170 7.80 -5.93 -2.42
C ARG A 170 6.38 -6.46 -2.56
N GLN A 171 6.09 -7.21 -3.62
CA GLN A 171 4.78 -7.85 -3.79
C GLN A 171 4.48 -8.87 -2.69
N ARG A 172 5.50 -9.58 -2.17
CA ARG A 172 5.35 -10.51 -1.05
C ARG A 172 5.15 -9.79 0.28
N GLU A 173 5.87 -8.70 0.54
CA GLU A 173 5.71 -7.88 1.74
C GLU A 173 4.30 -7.28 1.83
N GLN A 174 3.77 -6.76 0.72
CA GLN A 174 2.39 -6.28 0.65
C GLN A 174 1.38 -7.37 1.02
N LYS A 175 1.57 -8.60 0.48
CA LYS A 175 0.70 -9.74 0.80
C LYS A 175 0.85 -10.21 2.25
N ALA A 176 2.05 -10.18 2.82
CA ALA A 176 2.30 -10.60 4.19
C ALA A 176 1.66 -9.66 5.22
N TYR A 177 1.63 -8.35 4.96
CA TYR A 177 0.97 -7.37 5.83
C TYR A 177 -0.55 -7.56 5.91
N LEU A 178 -1.17 -8.08 4.85
CA LEU A 178 -2.59 -8.42 4.86
C LEU A 178 -2.92 -9.56 5.84
N GLY A 179 -1.97 -10.38 6.29
CA GLY A 179 -2.13 -11.41 7.35
C GLY A 179 -2.32 -10.85 8.78
N ALA A 180 -3.06 -9.75 8.87
CA ALA A 180 -3.09 -8.77 9.93
C ALA A 180 -3.71 -9.25 11.25
N HIS A 181 -2.88 -9.75 12.17
CA HIS A 181 -3.28 -9.95 13.58
C HIS A 181 -3.74 -8.63 14.25
N TRP A 182 -3.35 -7.47 13.70
CA TRP A 182 -3.81 -6.17 14.18
C TRP A 182 -5.29 -5.90 13.88
N LEU A 183 -5.85 -6.51 12.82
CA LEU A 183 -7.25 -6.34 12.43
C LEU A 183 -8.20 -6.94 13.48
N GLU A 184 -7.78 -8.05 14.11
CA GLU A 184 -8.52 -8.70 15.22
C GLU A 184 -8.64 -7.83 16.48
N ARG A 185 -7.77 -6.82 16.63
CA ARG A 185 -7.81 -5.89 17.78
C ARG A 185 -8.88 -4.81 17.64
N ILE A 186 -9.48 -4.67 16.45
CA ILE A 186 -10.54 -3.69 16.19
C ILE A 186 -11.87 -4.27 16.73
N PRO A 187 -12.57 -3.56 17.64
CA PRO A 187 -13.77 -4.09 18.29
C PRO A 187 -15.00 -4.15 17.37
N SER A 188 -14.96 -3.47 16.23
CA SER A 188 -16.02 -3.44 15.21
C SER A 188 -15.67 -4.35 14.02
N ALA A 189 -16.66 -4.63 13.16
CA ALA A 189 -16.43 -5.34 11.91
C ALA A 189 -15.42 -4.57 11.06
N ALA A 190 -14.25 -5.17 10.83
CA ALA A 190 -13.15 -4.56 10.10
C ALA A 190 -12.65 -5.50 9.00
N MET A 191 -12.40 -4.94 7.83
CA MET A 191 -11.94 -5.69 6.67
C MET A 191 -11.06 -4.84 5.77
N VAL A 192 -10.14 -5.50 5.08
CA VAL A 192 -9.28 -4.89 4.07
C VAL A 192 -9.85 -5.20 2.69
N LEU A 193 -10.10 -4.14 1.92
CA LEU A 193 -10.70 -4.21 0.59
C LEU A 193 -9.66 -3.88 -0.49
N ASP A 194 -9.51 -4.74 -1.49
CA ASP A 194 -8.69 -4.48 -2.67
C ASP A 194 -9.36 -3.48 -3.63
N ARG A 195 -8.70 -3.17 -4.76
CA ARG A 195 -9.22 -2.23 -5.77
C ARG A 195 -10.64 -2.56 -6.26
N GLY A 196 -10.98 -3.84 -6.38
CA GLY A 196 -12.30 -4.32 -6.81
C GLY A 196 -13.32 -4.44 -5.67
N LEU A 197 -13.03 -3.94 -4.46
CA LEU A 197 -13.81 -4.18 -3.24
C LEU A 197 -13.85 -5.64 -2.81
N HIS A 198 -12.92 -6.48 -3.27
CA HIS A 198 -12.80 -7.83 -2.75
C HIS A 198 -12.23 -7.80 -1.34
N VAL A 199 -12.85 -8.57 -0.45
CA VAL A 199 -12.41 -8.74 0.93
C VAL A 199 -11.13 -9.56 0.95
N ALA A 200 -9.99 -8.89 1.12
CA ALA A 200 -8.69 -9.55 1.19
C ALA A 200 -8.52 -10.27 2.52
N VAL A 201 -8.84 -9.59 3.63
CA VAL A 201 -8.85 -10.12 5.00
C VAL A 201 -9.93 -9.42 5.82
N ALA A 202 -10.58 -10.15 6.72
CA ALA A 202 -11.63 -9.66 7.62
C ALA A 202 -11.36 -10.19 9.04
N ASN A 203 -11.75 -9.42 10.06
CA ASN A 203 -11.72 -9.90 11.44
C ASN A 203 -12.96 -10.76 11.77
N ALA A 204 -12.95 -11.41 12.94
CA ALA A 204 -14.06 -12.23 13.40
C ALA A 204 -15.41 -11.49 13.48
N GLU A 205 -15.39 -10.18 13.76
CA GLU A 205 -16.59 -9.33 13.79
C GLU A 205 -17.19 -9.13 12.39
N ALA A 206 -16.35 -8.87 11.39
CA ALA A 206 -16.76 -8.74 10.00
C ALA A 206 -17.28 -10.08 9.44
N GLU A 207 -16.60 -11.19 9.74
CA GLU A 207 -17.10 -12.51 9.35
C GLU A 207 -18.47 -12.83 9.93
N ARG A 208 -18.71 -12.44 11.20
CA ARG A 208 -20.02 -12.61 11.82
C ARG A 208 -21.06 -11.75 11.15
N MET A 209 -20.72 -10.49 10.86
CA MET A 209 -21.58 -9.56 10.15
C MET A 209 -22.01 -10.10 8.78
N PHE A 210 -21.08 -10.67 8.00
CA PHE A 210 -21.41 -11.28 6.69
C PHE A 210 -22.44 -12.41 6.81
N ARG A 211 -22.46 -13.13 7.95
CA ARG A 211 -23.41 -14.24 8.17
C ARG A 211 -24.76 -13.78 8.75
N SER A 212 -24.79 -12.66 9.46
CA SER A 212 -25.95 -12.25 10.26
C SER A 212 -26.64 -10.96 9.80
N SER A 213 -25.97 -10.13 9.00
CA SER A 213 -26.48 -8.83 8.56
C SER A 213 -27.15 -8.94 7.19
N ASP A 214 -28.33 -8.34 7.06
CA ASP A 214 -28.99 -8.17 5.75
C ASP A 214 -28.49 -6.92 4.98
N LEU A 215 -27.65 -6.09 5.61
CA LEU A 215 -27.18 -4.81 5.06
C LEU A 215 -25.96 -4.97 4.14
N ILE A 216 -24.99 -5.76 4.60
CA ILE A 216 -23.71 -5.99 3.91
C ILE A 216 -23.47 -7.49 3.83
N ASP A 217 -23.08 -7.95 2.65
CA ASP A 217 -22.73 -9.34 2.40
C ASP A 217 -21.47 -9.40 1.50
N VAL A 218 -20.88 -10.57 1.41
CA VAL A 218 -19.80 -10.88 0.49
C VAL A 218 -20.33 -11.82 -0.59
N ASP A 219 -20.26 -11.39 -1.84
CA ASP A 219 -20.81 -12.19 -2.94
C ASP A 219 -19.93 -13.42 -3.28
N CYS A 220 -20.36 -14.21 -4.28
CA CYS A 220 -19.63 -15.42 -4.68
C CYS A 220 -18.24 -15.15 -5.28
N ARG A 221 -17.90 -13.89 -5.60
CA ARG A 221 -16.59 -13.45 -6.07
C ARG A 221 -15.71 -12.92 -4.93
N GLY A 222 -16.24 -12.84 -3.72
CA GLY A 222 -15.53 -12.27 -2.58
C GLY A 222 -15.65 -10.74 -2.51
N GLU A 223 -16.54 -10.11 -3.29
CA GLU A 223 -16.75 -8.66 -3.30
C GLU A 223 -17.68 -8.22 -2.17
N LEU A 224 -17.31 -7.15 -1.45
CA LEU A 224 -18.20 -6.50 -0.49
C LEU A 224 -19.37 -5.85 -1.22
N SER A 225 -20.59 -6.28 -0.90
CA SER A 225 -21.79 -5.80 -1.56
C SER A 225 -22.91 -5.46 -0.58
N THR A 226 -23.91 -4.74 -1.09
CA THR A 226 -25.14 -4.40 -0.37
C THR A 226 -26.32 -4.68 -1.28
N ARG A 227 -27.48 -5.04 -0.71
CA ARG A 227 -28.71 -5.32 -1.50
C ARG A 227 -29.24 -4.09 -2.26
N SER A 228 -28.94 -2.89 -1.77
CA SER A 228 -29.36 -1.63 -2.40
C SER A 228 -28.31 -1.11 -3.38
N HIS A 229 -28.70 -0.83 -4.62
CA HIS A 229 -27.80 -0.28 -5.63
C HIS A 229 -27.22 1.09 -5.24
N SER A 230 -27.99 1.95 -4.58
CA SER A 230 -27.51 3.26 -4.14
C SER A 230 -26.46 3.15 -3.03
N GLN A 231 -26.56 2.14 -2.17
CA GLN A 231 -25.59 1.87 -1.11
C GLN A 231 -24.32 1.20 -1.66
N ARG A 232 -24.46 0.31 -2.64
CA ARG A 232 -23.32 -0.26 -3.35
C ARG A 232 -22.49 0.86 -4.00
N LYS A 233 -23.17 1.76 -4.71
CA LYS A 233 -22.52 2.93 -5.31
C LYS A 233 -21.84 3.82 -4.25
N LEU A 234 -22.47 4.01 -3.09
CA LEU A 234 -21.86 4.75 -1.99
C LEU A 234 -20.55 4.12 -1.49
N LEU A 235 -20.49 2.78 -1.38
CA LEU A 235 -19.25 2.07 -1.02
C LEU A 235 -18.18 2.24 -2.09
N GLU A 236 -18.53 2.05 -3.37
CA GLU A 236 -17.63 2.20 -4.52
C GLU A 236 -17.06 3.62 -4.61
N ASP A 237 -17.93 4.64 -4.56
CA ASP A 237 -17.54 6.05 -4.61
C ASP A 237 -16.66 6.42 -3.41
N THR A 238 -16.97 5.89 -2.22
CA THR A 238 -16.17 6.15 -1.02
C THR A 238 -14.78 5.53 -1.14
N ALA A 239 -14.67 4.28 -1.56
CA ALA A 239 -13.38 3.62 -1.76
C ALA A 239 -12.53 4.32 -2.81
N ALA A 240 -13.14 4.72 -3.94
CA ALA A 240 -12.47 5.49 -4.98
C ALA A 240 -11.93 6.84 -4.44
N ASN A 241 -12.75 7.57 -3.67
CA ASN A 241 -12.34 8.84 -3.09
C ASN A 241 -11.26 8.70 -2.01
N VAL A 242 -11.30 7.65 -1.18
CA VAL A 242 -10.24 7.34 -0.20
C VAL A 242 -8.92 7.07 -0.92
N ARG A 243 -8.95 6.30 -2.02
CA ARG A 243 -7.77 5.97 -2.81
C ARG A 243 -7.18 7.18 -3.52
N LEU A 244 -8.03 8.03 -4.09
CA LEU A 244 -7.62 9.24 -4.80
C LEU A 244 -7.02 10.27 -3.84
N ASN A 245 -7.73 10.58 -2.76
CA ASN A 245 -7.36 11.66 -1.84
C ASN A 245 -6.39 11.21 -0.74
N LYS A 246 -6.14 9.90 -0.61
CA LYS A 246 -5.29 9.28 0.43
C LYS A 246 -5.63 9.74 1.86
N ARG A 247 -6.92 9.96 2.12
CA ARG A 247 -7.49 10.41 3.40
C ARG A 247 -8.67 9.51 3.83
N PRO A 248 -8.90 9.35 5.13
CA PRO A 248 -10.10 8.67 5.63
C PRO A 248 -11.38 9.37 5.20
N ILE A 249 -12.43 8.60 4.92
CA ILE A 249 -13.79 9.10 4.64
C ILE A 249 -14.77 8.32 5.52
N GLY A 250 -15.65 9.06 6.21
CA GLY A 250 -16.63 8.53 7.15
C GLY A 250 -16.76 9.37 8.42
N PRO A 251 -17.70 9.02 9.33
CA PRO A 251 -18.66 7.92 9.18
C PRO A 251 -19.78 8.30 8.17
N LEU A 252 -20.17 7.32 7.36
CA LEU A 252 -21.28 7.40 6.41
C LEU A 252 -22.35 6.38 6.79
N ALA A 253 -23.62 6.67 6.53
CA ALA A 253 -24.74 5.82 6.91
C ALA A 253 -25.18 4.87 5.78
N LEU A 254 -25.27 3.59 6.10
CA LEU A 254 -25.97 2.56 5.34
C LEU A 254 -27.37 2.40 5.94
N HIS A 255 -28.40 2.51 5.12
CA HIS A 255 -29.77 2.55 5.60
C HIS A 255 -30.41 1.17 5.48
N GLY A 256 -30.93 0.61 6.57
CA GLY A 256 -31.78 -0.58 6.48
C GLY A 256 -33.19 -0.21 6.04
N GLU A 257 -33.78 -1.00 5.16
CA GLU A 257 -35.20 -0.83 4.78
C GLU A 257 -36.14 -1.21 5.95
N PHE A 258 -35.75 -2.20 6.75
CA PHE A 258 -36.57 -2.76 7.84
C PHE A 258 -35.82 -2.90 9.18
N MET A 259 -34.56 -2.44 9.25
CA MET A 259 -33.66 -2.59 10.39
C MET A 259 -32.91 -1.27 10.66
N PRO A 260 -32.38 -1.04 11.88
CA PRO A 260 -31.47 0.07 12.13
C PRO A 260 -30.32 0.07 11.13
N GLY A 261 -30.02 1.23 10.55
CA GLY A 261 -28.90 1.38 9.63
C GLY A 261 -27.54 1.17 10.30
N ALA A 262 -26.51 0.90 9.51
CA ALA A 262 -25.13 0.81 9.98
C ALA A 262 -24.35 2.08 9.63
N LEU A 263 -23.28 2.36 10.37
CA LEU A 263 -22.27 3.35 9.97
C LEU A 263 -21.07 2.64 9.37
N PHE A 264 -20.43 3.24 8.38
CA PHE A 264 -19.15 2.75 7.89
C PHE A 264 -18.15 3.88 7.70
N ALA A 265 -16.88 3.55 7.84
CA ALA A 265 -15.77 4.43 7.53
C ALA A 265 -14.71 3.65 6.76
N MET A 266 -14.05 4.34 5.83
CA MET A 266 -13.00 3.77 5.01
C MET A 266 -11.73 4.59 5.18
N THR A 267 -10.63 3.91 5.47
CA THR A 267 -9.32 4.51 5.73
C THR A 267 -8.29 3.88 4.80
N PRO A 268 -7.42 4.67 4.15
CA PRO A 268 -6.39 4.08 3.30
C PRO A 268 -5.38 3.34 4.18
N ILE A 269 -5.08 2.08 3.85
CA ILE A 269 -4.00 1.36 4.50
C ILE A 269 -2.71 1.82 3.84
N ARG A 270 -1.91 2.55 4.59
CA ARG A 270 -0.53 2.83 4.19
C ARG A 270 0.28 1.65 4.69
N VAL A 271 0.55 0.67 3.84
CA VAL A 271 1.57 -0.34 4.17
C VAL A 271 2.88 0.39 4.47
N LEU A 272 3.51 -0.01 5.57
CA LEU A 272 4.70 0.59 6.17
C LEU A 272 5.85 0.78 5.19
N GLU A 273 6.53 1.91 5.36
CA GLU A 273 7.72 2.44 4.68
C GLU A 273 7.60 2.61 3.16
N ARG A 274 7.84 3.86 2.72
CA ARG A 274 7.82 4.27 1.32
C ARG A 274 8.57 3.23 0.49
N SER A 275 7.85 2.50 -0.36
CA SER A 275 8.47 1.80 -1.47
C SER A 275 9.47 2.75 -2.13
N PRO A 276 10.68 2.28 -2.49
CA PRO A 276 11.59 3.12 -3.23
C PRO A 276 10.88 3.61 -4.49
N ALA A 277 10.91 4.92 -4.75
CA ALA A 277 10.12 5.55 -5.81
C ALA A 277 10.30 4.88 -7.20
N TYR A 278 11.46 4.26 -7.43
CA TYR A 278 11.76 3.50 -8.65
C TYR A 278 10.97 2.19 -8.82
N LEU A 279 10.25 1.71 -7.80
CA LEU A 279 9.40 0.51 -7.87
C LEU A 279 7.91 0.84 -7.96
N ASP A 280 7.51 2.06 -7.60
CA ASP A 280 6.11 2.43 -7.31
C ASP A 280 5.16 2.21 -8.50
N CYS A 281 5.60 2.49 -9.73
CA CYS A 281 4.76 2.31 -10.92
C CYS A 281 4.61 0.83 -11.36
N PHE A 282 5.52 -0.05 -10.93
CA PHE A 282 5.53 -1.46 -11.35
C PHE A 282 4.85 -2.39 -10.35
N VAL A 283 4.84 -1.99 -9.08
CA VAL A 283 4.08 -2.64 -8.04
C VAL A 283 2.66 -2.07 -8.09
N PRO A 284 1.61 -2.90 -8.09
CA PRO A 284 0.25 -2.38 -7.94
C PRO A 284 0.23 -1.44 -6.73
N ALA A 285 -0.21 -0.20 -6.95
CA ALA A 285 -0.41 0.73 -5.85
C ALA A 285 -1.26 0.01 -4.81
N ASP A 286 -0.81 0.02 -3.56
CA ASP A 286 -1.57 -0.55 -2.47
C ASP A 286 -2.80 0.36 -2.25
N GLU A 287 -3.84 0.06 -3.02
CA GLU A 287 -5.15 0.70 -2.94
C GLU A 287 -6.05 -0.04 -1.94
N ALA A 288 -5.44 -0.86 -1.09
CA ALA A 288 -6.09 -1.49 0.03
C ALA A 288 -6.71 -0.41 0.93
N VAL A 289 -7.99 -0.58 1.20
CA VAL A 289 -8.75 0.30 2.08
C VAL A 289 -9.19 -0.54 3.27
N LEU A 290 -8.93 -0.06 4.48
CA LEU A 290 -9.54 -0.58 5.68
C LEU A 290 -10.97 -0.04 5.75
N ALA A 291 -11.95 -0.92 5.60
CA ALA A 291 -13.35 -0.62 5.87
C ALA A 291 -13.69 -1.08 7.30
N ILE A 292 -14.25 -0.18 8.08
CA ILE A 292 -14.80 -0.46 9.40
C ILE A 292 -16.30 -0.20 9.35
N VAL A 293 -17.09 -1.19 9.74
CA VAL A 293 -18.54 -1.11 9.81
C VAL A 293 -18.96 -1.22 11.27
N ILE A 294 -19.77 -0.26 11.68
CA ILE A 294 -20.34 -0.16 13.02
C ILE A 294 -21.83 -0.40 12.86
N ASP A 295 -22.27 -1.59 13.24
CA ASP A 295 -23.68 -1.94 13.30
C ASP A 295 -24.23 -1.56 14.70
N PRO A 296 -25.14 -0.58 14.82
CA PRO A 296 -25.73 -0.20 16.11
C PRO A 296 -26.52 -1.32 16.78
N SER A 297 -26.97 -2.33 16.01
CA SER A 297 -27.66 -3.50 16.54
C SER A 297 -26.69 -4.57 17.06
N SER A 298 -25.40 -4.45 16.76
CA SER A 298 -24.37 -5.32 17.31
C SER A 298 -24.06 -4.94 18.77
N LEU A 299 -24.38 -5.84 19.70
CA LEU A 299 -24.06 -5.68 21.11
C LEU A 299 -22.61 -6.15 21.34
N SER A 300 -21.69 -5.21 21.58
CA SER A 300 -20.35 -5.57 22.05
C SER A 300 -20.44 -6.00 23.51
N VAL A 301 -20.05 -7.25 23.78
CA VAL A 301 -19.99 -7.81 25.14
C VAL A 301 -18.51 -7.94 25.53
N ALA A 302 -18.12 -7.34 26.65
CA ALA A 302 -16.80 -7.49 27.24
C ALA A 302 -16.59 -8.95 27.68
N PRO A 303 -15.41 -9.55 27.44
CA PRO A 303 -15.13 -10.90 27.92
C PRO A 303 -15.30 -11.01 29.45
N VAL A 304 -15.70 -12.19 29.93
CA VAL A 304 -16.02 -12.43 31.35
C VAL A 304 -14.85 -12.02 32.25
N THR A 305 -13.62 -12.34 31.83
CA THR A 305 -12.39 -12.01 32.56
C THR A 305 -12.21 -10.51 32.78
N TYR A 306 -12.47 -9.69 31.77
CA TYR A 306 -12.39 -8.22 31.90
C TYR A 306 -13.46 -7.67 32.84
N LEU A 307 -14.68 -8.21 32.79
CA LEU A 307 -15.73 -7.80 33.72
C LEU A 307 -15.35 -8.16 35.16
N GLN A 308 -14.77 -9.34 35.39
CA GLN A 308 -14.27 -9.74 36.71
C GLN A 308 -13.20 -8.78 37.22
N GLU A 309 -12.20 -8.46 36.40
CA GLU A 309 -11.08 -7.60 36.80
C GLU A 309 -11.48 -6.14 36.98
N CYS A 310 -12.26 -5.57 36.06
CA CYS A 310 -12.63 -4.16 36.10
C CYS A 310 -13.74 -3.84 37.11
N MET A 311 -14.60 -4.82 37.44
CA MET A 311 -15.76 -4.60 38.31
C MET A 311 -15.68 -5.34 39.65
N ASP A 312 -14.57 -6.05 39.91
CA ASP A 312 -14.34 -6.87 41.11
C ASP A 312 -15.52 -7.84 41.39
N VAL A 313 -15.95 -8.54 40.34
CA VAL A 313 -17.05 -9.50 40.40
C VAL A 313 -16.55 -10.92 40.19
N SER A 314 -17.29 -11.89 40.75
CA SER A 314 -17.02 -13.31 40.48
C SER A 314 -17.35 -13.67 39.03
N LYS A 315 -16.77 -14.76 38.52
CA LYS A 315 -17.07 -15.28 37.17
C LYS A 315 -18.58 -15.41 36.91
N ARG A 316 -19.33 -15.90 37.89
CA ARG A 316 -20.77 -16.12 37.77
C ARG A 316 -21.56 -14.81 37.74
N GLU A 317 -21.10 -13.81 38.47
CA GLU A 317 -21.66 -12.45 38.45
C GLU A 317 -21.34 -11.76 37.11
N ALA A 318 -20.13 -11.91 36.57
CA ALA A 318 -19.77 -11.42 35.24
C ALA A 318 -20.58 -12.09 34.11
N GLU A 319 -20.82 -13.40 34.16
CA GLU A 319 -21.73 -14.10 33.24
C GLU A 319 -23.17 -13.56 33.31
N LEU A 320 -23.65 -13.21 34.51
CA LEU A 320 -24.95 -12.56 34.69
C LEU A 320 -24.97 -11.18 34.03
N ILE A 321 -23.94 -10.36 34.23
CA ILE A 321 -23.79 -9.03 33.60
C ILE A 321 -23.79 -9.15 32.08
N GLN A 322 -23.04 -10.10 31.49
CA GLN A 322 -23.01 -10.30 30.05
C GLN A 322 -24.41 -10.58 29.47
N ASN A 323 -25.17 -11.45 30.12
CA ASN A 323 -26.52 -11.80 29.66
C ASN A 323 -27.47 -10.58 29.71
N LEU A 324 -27.34 -9.74 30.74
CA LEU A 324 -28.10 -8.49 30.83
C LEU A 324 -27.68 -7.47 29.76
N VAL A 325 -26.38 -7.38 29.44
CA VAL A 325 -25.86 -6.50 28.36
C VAL A 325 -26.38 -6.92 26.99
N VAL A 326 -26.57 -8.22 26.76
CA VAL A 326 -27.19 -8.76 25.52
C VAL A 326 -28.71 -8.49 25.47
N GLY A 327 -29.28 -7.86 26.50
CA GLY A 327 -30.70 -7.47 26.53
C GLY A 327 -31.63 -8.53 27.13
N LEU A 328 -31.11 -9.61 27.71
CA LEU A 328 -31.94 -10.58 28.42
C LEU A 328 -32.50 -9.97 29.71
N SER A 329 -33.75 -10.28 30.02
CA SER A 329 -34.33 -9.97 31.32
C SER A 329 -33.66 -10.78 32.44
N VAL A 330 -33.84 -10.35 33.70
CA VAL A 330 -33.33 -11.10 34.87
C VAL A 330 -33.90 -12.53 34.90
N ARG A 331 -35.14 -12.72 34.42
CA ARG A 331 -35.79 -14.03 34.38
C ARG A 331 -35.19 -14.92 33.29
N GLU A 332 -35.05 -14.42 32.08
CA GLU A 332 -34.41 -15.16 30.98
C GLU A 332 -32.94 -15.47 31.29
N THR A 333 -32.24 -14.55 31.96
CA THR A 333 -30.88 -14.78 32.44
C THR A 333 -30.84 -15.88 33.49
N ALA A 334 -31.79 -15.90 34.45
CA ALA A 334 -31.89 -16.96 35.45
C ALA A 334 -32.12 -18.33 34.78
N ASP A 335 -33.04 -18.39 33.82
CA ASP A 335 -33.35 -19.61 33.07
C ASP A 335 -32.13 -20.09 32.26
N LYS A 336 -31.46 -19.17 31.53
CA LYS A 336 -30.24 -19.47 30.76
C LYS A 336 -29.08 -19.93 31.64
N MET A 337 -28.96 -19.38 32.84
CA MET A 337 -27.94 -19.77 33.81
C MET A 337 -28.34 -20.97 34.67
N GLN A 338 -29.54 -21.54 34.49
CA GLN A 338 -30.08 -22.63 35.30
C GLN A 338 -30.07 -22.34 36.82
N ILE A 339 -30.47 -21.12 37.20
CA ILE A 339 -30.61 -20.69 38.60
C ILE A 339 -32.01 -20.17 38.88
N SER A 340 -32.40 -20.08 40.15
CA SER A 340 -33.72 -19.51 40.49
C SER A 340 -33.74 -17.99 40.21
N TYR A 341 -34.91 -17.46 39.86
CA TYR A 341 -35.12 -16.01 39.70
C TYR A 341 -34.67 -15.22 40.95
N ASN A 342 -34.96 -15.75 42.15
CA ASN A 342 -34.53 -15.14 43.41
C ASN A 342 -33.00 -15.13 43.55
N THR A 343 -32.32 -16.18 43.10
CA THR A 343 -30.85 -16.26 43.09
C THR A 343 -30.26 -15.21 42.14
N ALA A 344 -30.80 -15.06 40.93
CA ALA A 344 -30.37 -14.03 39.97
C ALA A 344 -30.58 -12.61 40.52
N ARG A 345 -31.73 -12.34 41.15
CA ARG A 345 -32.01 -11.05 41.79
C ARG A 345 -31.06 -10.75 42.96
N ASN A 346 -30.73 -11.76 43.77
CA ASN A 346 -29.75 -11.62 44.85
C ASN A 346 -28.34 -11.35 44.32
N HIS A 347 -27.92 -12.01 43.24
CA HIS A 347 -26.65 -11.70 42.57
C HIS A 347 -26.65 -10.27 42.05
N LEU A 348 -27.71 -9.83 41.37
CA LEU A 348 -27.82 -8.47 40.86
C LEU A 348 -27.72 -7.42 41.97
N ALA A 349 -28.43 -7.62 43.09
CA ALA A 349 -28.37 -6.71 44.24
C ALA A 349 -26.96 -6.63 44.85
N ARG A 350 -26.27 -7.77 44.97
CA ARG A 350 -24.88 -7.81 45.46
C ARG A 350 -23.91 -7.11 44.52
N ILE A 351 -24.09 -7.27 43.21
CA ILE A 351 -23.25 -6.61 42.21
C ILE A 351 -23.45 -5.10 42.27
N THR A 352 -24.71 -4.62 42.27
CA THR A 352 -24.99 -3.17 42.32
C THR A 352 -24.48 -2.54 43.60
N ASP A 353 -24.57 -3.24 44.73
CA ASP A 353 -24.01 -2.79 46.02
C ASP A 353 -22.48 -2.73 45.98
N ARG A 354 -21.82 -3.79 45.48
CA ARG A 354 -20.36 -3.86 45.38
C ARG A 354 -19.77 -2.79 44.45
N VAL A 355 -20.41 -2.54 43.31
CA VAL A 355 -19.97 -1.56 42.31
C VAL A 355 -20.50 -0.15 42.63
N SER A 356 -21.24 0.03 43.73
CA SER A 356 -21.83 1.31 44.15
C SER A 356 -22.72 1.95 43.07
N LEU A 357 -23.51 1.13 42.37
CA LEU A 357 -24.46 1.57 41.34
C LEU A 357 -25.90 1.52 41.86
N GLY A 358 -26.71 2.49 41.48
CA GLY A 358 -28.08 2.65 41.97
C GLY A 358 -29.12 1.81 41.23
N SER A 359 -28.77 1.20 40.08
CA SER A 359 -29.72 0.41 39.29
C SER A 359 -29.08 -0.64 38.38
N GLN A 360 -29.90 -1.60 37.95
CA GLN A 360 -29.57 -2.54 36.87
C GLN A 360 -29.21 -1.80 35.58
N SER A 361 -29.91 -0.72 35.25
CA SER A 361 -29.67 0.05 34.02
C SER A 361 -28.29 0.73 34.03
N GLU A 362 -27.85 1.22 35.19
CA GLU A 362 -26.50 1.77 35.35
C GLU A 362 -25.41 0.71 35.25
N LEU A 363 -25.65 -0.49 35.79
CA LEU A 363 -24.76 -1.62 35.66
C LEU A 363 -24.59 -2.06 34.20
N VAL A 364 -25.71 -2.18 33.47
CA VAL A 364 -25.70 -2.50 32.04
C VAL A 364 -24.98 -1.41 31.25
N ARG A 365 -25.26 -0.13 31.52
CA ARG A 365 -24.56 0.99 30.84
C ARG A 365 -23.05 0.94 31.05
N LEU A 366 -22.60 0.79 32.30
CA LEU A 366 -21.17 0.72 32.62
C LEU A 366 -20.49 -0.47 31.94
N ALA A 367 -21.12 -1.64 31.96
CA ALA A 367 -20.58 -2.84 31.30
C ALA A 367 -20.54 -2.68 29.78
N SER A 368 -21.56 -2.07 29.15
CA SER A 368 -21.55 -1.75 27.73
C SER A 368 -20.47 -0.73 27.35
N ASP A 369 -20.29 0.31 28.16
CA ASP A 369 -19.25 1.32 27.96
C ASP A 369 -17.84 0.73 28.08
N LEU A 370 -17.62 -0.18 29.04
CA LEU A 370 -16.37 -0.94 29.16
C LEU A 370 -16.15 -1.80 27.92
N SER A 371 -17.18 -2.50 27.44
CA SER A 371 -17.12 -3.35 26.25
C SER A 371 -16.76 -2.57 24.98
N ALA A 372 -17.19 -1.31 24.86
CA ALA A 372 -16.86 -0.45 23.73
C ALA A 372 -15.43 0.11 23.78
N ARG A 373 -14.78 0.10 24.94
CA ARG A 373 -13.46 0.72 25.16
C ARG A 373 -12.31 -0.27 25.27
N ILE A 374 -12.59 -1.54 25.53
CA ILE A 374 -11.55 -2.58 25.63
C ILE A 374 -11.13 -3.00 24.21
N PRO A 375 -9.87 -2.78 23.83
CA PRO A 375 -9.32 -3.39 22.61
C PRO A 375 -9.31 -4.90 22.81
N ARG A 376 -9.85 -5.64 21.85
CA ARG A 376 -9.88 -7.12 21.93
C ARG A 376 -8.52 -7.75 21.63
#